data_AF-A0A832CRJ9-F1
#
_entry.id   AF-A0A832CRJ9-F1
#
_cell.length_a   1.000
_cell.length_b   1.000
_cell.length_c   1.000
_cell.angle_alpha   90.00
_cell.angle_beta   90.00
_cell.angle_gamma   90.00
#
_symmetry.space_group_name_H-M   'P 1'
#
loop_
_entity.id
_entity.type
_entity.pdbx_description
1 polymer ?
#
loop_
_entity_poly.entity_id
_entity_poly.type
_entity_poly.pdbx_seq_one_letter_code
_entity_poly.pdbx_strand_id
1 'polypeptide(L)'
;MLRRRGKASTSLSFAPLAAILGSWAAFFALRTRMTFEVAMLELGGEAIYLSPAEIQIGKRETVEDVGRNLERWVDGIVIRTFAHDNVLRLGRTASIPVVNALSDLLHPCQAMADFLTLQEHKGDLGGLKLAWVG
;
A
#
# COMPACT_ATOMS: atom_id res chain seq x y z
N MET A 1 -2.47 32.97 -0.87
CA MET A 1 -1.25 32.69 -1.65
C MET A 1 -0.55 31.49 -1.01
N LEU A 2 -0.92 30.25 -1.37
CA LEU A 2 -0.40 29.02 -0.75
C LEU A 2 1.05 28.80 -1.16
N ARG A 3 1.96 28.83 -0.18
CA ARG A 3 3.39 28.61 -0.37
C ARG A 3 3.63 27.11 -0.59
N ARG A 4 4.06 26.72 -1.79
CA ARG A 4 4.54 25.36 -2.11
C ARG A 4 5.67 24.99 -1.14
N ARG A 5 5.49 23.94 -0.33
CA ARG A 5 6.58 23.34 0.46
C ARG A 5 7.51 22.59 -0.50
N GLY A 6 8.71 23.12 -0.68
CA GLY A 6 9.82 22.37 -1.28
C GLY A 6 10.27 21.29 -0.30
N LYS A 7 10.35 20.04 -0.76
CA LYS A 7 11.02 18.95 -0.03
C LYS A 7 12.53 19.14 -0.19
N ALA A 8 13.19 19.65 0.84
CA ALA A 8 14.64 19.63 0.98
C ALA A 8 15.00 18.57 2.04
N SER A 9 16.05 17.79 1.74
CA SER A 9 16.54 16.64 2.48
C SER A 9 17.05 16.99 3.89
N THR A 10 16.48 16.43 4.96
CA THR A 10 17.19 16.22 6.24
C THR A 10 16.37 15.31 7.18
N SER A 11 16.97 14.22 7.68
CA SER A 11 16.44 13.22 8.63
C SER A 11 15.12 12.54 8.23
N LEU A 12 15.03 11.21 8.32
CA LEU A 12 13.74 10.51 8.34
C LEU A 12 12.98 10.92 9.61
N SER A 13 12.35 12.10 9.60
CA SER A 13 11.27 12.41 10.53
C SER A 13 10.13 11.48 10.13
N PHE A 14 9.91 10.44 10.90
CA PHE A 14 8.95 9.40 10.58
C PHE A 14 7.54 9.99 10.55
N ALA A 15 6.92 9.88 9.40
CA ALA A 15 5.72 10.61 9.03
C ALA A 15 4.58 9.64 8.72
N PRO A 16 3.31 10.04 8.86
CA PRO A 16 2.18 9.12 8.87
C PRO A 16 1.96 8.48 7.49
N LEU A 17 1.67 7.18 7.48
CA LEU A 17 1.26 6.43 6.30
C LEU A 17 -0.25 6.15 6.38
N ALA A 18 -1.00 6.45 5.32
CA ALA A 18 -2.39 6.00 5.23
C ALA A 18 -2.42 4.56 4.70
N ALA A 19 -3.00 3.66 5.46
CA ALA A 19 -3.38 2.34 4.97
C ALA A 19 -4.86 2.38 4.55
N ILE A 20 -5.10 2.53 3.24
CA ILE A 20 -6.42 2.42 2.63
C ILE A 20 -6.70 0.96 2.29
N LEU A 21 -7.47 0.24 3.10
CA LEU A 21 -7.86 -1.12 2.73
C LEU A 21 -9.30 -1.09 2.17
N GLY A 22 -9.46 -1.04 0.84
CA GLY A 22 -10.70 -1.52 0.18
C GLY A 22 -10.73 -3.07 0.23
N SER A 23 -11.84 -3.81 0.32
CA SER A 23 -13.23 -3.56 -0.04
C SER A 23 -14.15 -4.64 0.58
N TRP A 24 -15.37 -4.24 1.00
CA TRP A 24 -16.72 -4.84 0.92
C TRP A 24 -17.03 -6.35 1.09
N ALA A 25 -16.07 -7.24 1.30
CA ALA A 25 -16.37 -8.63 1.63
C ALA A 25 -15.56 -9.05 2.86
N ALA A 26 -16.22 -9.77 3.75
CA ALA A 26 -15.77 -10.21 5.06
C ALA A 26 -14.59 -11.21 5.03
N PHE A 27 -13.47 -10.83 4.40
CA PHE A 27 -12.17 -11.45 4.58
C PHE A 27 -11.15 -10.34 4.89
N PHE A 28 -11.24 -9.88 6.14
CA PHE A 28 -10.18 -9.19 6.85
C PHE A 28 -8.86 -9.92 6.56
N ALA A 29 -7.97 -9.34 5.74
CA ALA A 29 -6.62 -9.86 5.67
C ALA A 29 -5.89 -9.33 6.90
N LEU A 30 -6.14 -9.98 8.04
CA LEU A 30 -5.43 -9.73 9.30
C LEU A 30 -3.93 -9.66 9.04
N ARG A 31 -3.42 -10.59 8.22
CA ARG A 31 -2.02 -10.64 7.80
C ARG A 31 -1.57 -9.33 7.13
N THR A 32 -2.26 -8.89 6.09
CA THR A 32 -1.90 -7.66 5.37
C THR A 32 -1.99 -6.44 6.27
N ARG A 33 -3.09 -6.27 7.02
CA ARG A 33 -3.25 -5.13 7.92
C ARG A 33 -2.17 -5.12 9.01
N MET A 34 -2.05 -6.23 9.75
CA MET A 34 -1.14 -6.33 10.89
C MET A 34 0.31 -6.13 10.47
N THR A 35 0.73 -6.71 9.34
CA THR A 35 2.12 -6.56 8.86
C THR A 35 2.44 -5.13 8.46
N PHE A 36 1.53 -4.41 7.79
CA PHE A 36 1.76 -3.00 7.46
C PHE A 36 1.70 -2.10 8.70
N GLU A 37 0.78 -2.33 9.64
CA GLU A 37 0.70 -1.56 10.89
C GLU A 37 1.97 -1.77 11.74
N VAL A 38 2.40 -3.01 11.96
CA VAL A 38 3.63 -3.31 12.71
C VAL A 38 4.85 -2.75 12.00
N ALA A 39 4.96 -2.93 10.67
CA ALA A 39 6.10 -2.38 9.92
C ALA A 39 6.20 -0.86 10.06
N MET A 40 5.09 -0.13 10.01
CA MET A 40 5.13 1.32 10.22
C MET A 40 5.54 1.69 11.64
N LEU A 41 5.02 0.98 12.65
CA LEU A 41 5.41 1.21 14.04
C LEU A 41 6.90 0.94 14.28
N GLU A 42 7.45 -0.15 13.74
CA GLU A 42 8.89 -0.47 13.83
C GLU A 42 9.75 0.54 13.08
N LEU A 43 9.25 1.05 11.96
CA LEU A 43 9.83 2.17 11.23
C LEU A 43 9.56 3.53 11.89
N GLY A 44 9.03 3.60 13.12
CA GLY A 44 8.80 4.85 13.85
C GLY A 44 7.67 5.74 13.31
N GLY A 45 6.91 5.25 12.33
CA GLY A 45 5.75 5.92 11.75
C GLY A 45 4.43 5.48 12.37
N GLU A 46 3.34 5.93 11.77
CA GLU A 46 1.97 5.58 12.17
C GLU A 46 1.17 5.13 10.95
N ALA A 47 0.34 4.10 11.12
CA ALA A 47 -0.55 3.61 10.08
C ALA A 47 -2.00 4.01 10.41
N ILE A 48 -2.63 4.79 9.52
CA ILE A 48 -4.03 5.17 9.65
C ILE A 48 -4.88 4.20 8.83
N TYR A 49 -5.69 3.39 9.51
CA TYR A 49 -6.62 2.47 8.85
C TYR A 49 -7.89 3.20 8.40
N LEU A 50 -8.19 3.14 7.11
CA LEU A 50 -9.44 3.64 6.54
C LEU A 50 -10.27 2.48 6.00
N SER A 51 -11.47 2.31 6.54
CA SER A 51 -12.33 1.19 6.17
C SER A 51 -13.02 1.41 4.82
N PRO A 52 -13.42 0.33 4.12
CA PRO A 52 -14.18 0.43 2.88
C PRO A 52 -15.51 1.19 3.03
N ALA A 53 -16.11 1.11 4.21
CA ALA A 53 -17.39 1.73 4.52
C ALA A 53 -17.27 3.26 4.63
N GLU A 54 -16.11 3.75 5.07
CA GLU A 54 -15.82 5.17 5.23
C GLU A 54 -15.48 5.84 3.90
N ILE A 55 -14.54 5.27 3.12
CA ILE A 55 -14.05 5.94 1.90
C ILE A 55 -15.01 5.77 0.72
N GLN A 56 -15.62 4.59 0.56
CA GLN A 56 -16.51 4.27 -0.57
C GLN A 56 -15.93 4.71 -1.94
N ILE A 57 -14.68 4.32 -2.21
CA ILE A 57 -13.94 4.66 -3.43
C ILE A 57 -14.78 4.33 -4.68
N GLY A 58 -14.93 5.31 -5.56
CA GLY A 58 -15.67 5.18 -6.82
C GLY A 58 -17.20 5.24 -6.68
N LYS A 59 -17.73 5.34 -5.45
CA LYS A 59 -19.18 5.54 -5.20
C LYS A 59 -19.48 6.96 -4.74
N ARG A 60 -18.79 7.44 -3.69
CA ARG A 60 -18.96 8.81 -3.17
C ARG A 60 -17.99 9.80 -3.79
N GLU A 61 -16.72 9.40 -3.87
CA GLU A 61 -15.64 10.21 -4.43
C GLU A 61 -14.90 9.41 -5.51
N THR A 62 -14.34 10.11 -6.48
CA THR A 62 -13.50 9.50 -7.51
C THR A 62 -12.21 8.97 -6.88
N VAL A 63 -11.57 7.99 -7.51
CA VAL A 63 -10.28 7.43 -7.05
C VAL A 63 -9.23 8.55 -6.96
N GLU A 64 -9.26 9.46 -7.93
CA GLU A 64 -8.36 10.60 -8.06
C GLU A 64 -8.56 11.63 -6.94
N ASP A 65 -9.81 11.93 -6.57
CA ASP A 65 -10.11 12.87 -5.49
C ASP A 65 -9.68 12.32 -4.13
N VAL A 66 -9.92 11.03 -3.89
CA VAL A 66 -9.43 10.34 -2.69
C VAL A 66 -7.90 10.42 -2.61
N GLY A 67 -7.20 10.12 -3.71
CA GLY A 67 -5.74 10.23 -3.76
C GLY A 67 -5.23 11.65 -3.50
N ARG A 68 -5.84 12.66 -4.12
CA ARG A 68 -5.49 14.08 -3.95
C ARG A 68 -5.78 14.63 -2.56
N ASN A 69 -6.79 14.09 -1.88
CA ASN A 69 -7.07 14.45 -0.50
C ASN A 69 -6.03 13.81 0.44
N LEU A 70 -5.78 12.51 0.32
CA LEU A 70 -4.91 11.79 1.24
C LEU A 70 -3.45 12.20 1.15
N GLU A 71 -2.93 12.55 -0.02
CA GLU A 71 -1.57 13.09 -0.18
C GLU A 71 -1.29 14.37 0.63
N ARG A 72 -2.32 15.05 1.13
CA ARG A 72 -2.17 16.25 1.97
C ARG A 72 -1.91 15.92 3.43
N TRP A 73 -2.19 14.69 3.84
CA TRP A 73 -2.20 14.26 5.24
C TRP A 73 -1.18 13.18 5.55
N VAL A 74 -0.82 12.37 4.55
CA VAL A 74 0.08 11.22 4.72
C VAL A 74 1.21 11.23 3.70
N ASP A 75 2.26 10.45 3.97
CA ASP A 75 3.44 10.33 3.13
C ASP A 75 3.45 9.07 2.25
N GLY A 76 2.49 8.17 2.44
CA GLY A 76 2.30 7.00 1.59
C GLY A 76 0.88 6.45 1.68
N ILE A 77 0.46 5.75 0.63
CA ILE A 77 -0.84 5.08 0.56
C ILE A 77 -0.59 3.59 0.33
N VAL A 78 -1.06 2.74 1.23
CA VAL A 78 -1.18 1.30 0.96
C VAL A 78 -2.61 1.03 0.54
N ILE A 79 -2.83 0.45 -0.65
CA ILE A 79 -4.16 0.10 -1.14
C ILE A 79 -4.36 -1.40 -1.31
N ARG A 80 -5.46 -1.91 -0.73
CA ARG A 80 -6.09 -3.17 -1.14
C ARG A 80 -7.37 -2.86 -1.90
N THR A 81 -7.58 -3.52 -3.03
CA THR A 81 -8.75 -3.27 -3.89
C THR A 81 -9.03 -4.49 -4.76
N PHE A 82 -10.16 -4.51 -5.46
CA PHE A 82 -10.45 -5.53 -6.48
C PHE A 82 -9.82 -5.11 -7.81
N ALA A 83 -10.35 -4.04 -8.41
CA ALA A 83 -9.90 -3.53 -9.70
C ALA A 83 -8.48 -2.97 -9.62
N HIS A 84 -7.56 -3.60 -10.33
CA HIS A 84 -6.16 -3.15 -10.42
C HIS A 84 -6.04 -1.71 -10.96
N ASP A 85 -6.98 -1.28 -11.81
CA ASP A 85 -7.05 0.09 -12.31
C ASP A 85 -7.15 1.15 -11.19
N ASN A 86 -7.77 0.83 -10.05
CA ASN A 86 -7.80 1.75 -8.91
C ASN A 86 -6.38 2.05 -8.37
N VAL A 87 -5.52 1.03 -8.33
CA VAL A 87 -4.11 1.19 -7.92
C VAL A 87 -3.38 2.07 -8.91
N LEU A 88 -3.56 1.82 -10.22
CA LEU A 88 -2.91 2.60 -11.28
C LEU A 88 -3.37 4.05 -11.30
N ARG A 89 -4.67 4.30 -11.13
CA ARG A 89 -5.25 5.65 -11.06
C ARG A 89 -4.71 6.40 -9.85
N LEU A 90 -4.74 5.80 -8.66
CA LEU A 90 -4.12 6.39 -7.47
C LEU A 90 -2.64 6.70 -7.70
N GLY A 91 -1.87 5.76 -8.26
CA GLY A 91 -0.45 5.95 -8.52
C GLY A 91 -0.14 7.04 -9.55
N ARG A 92 -1.08 7.33 -10.47
CA ARG A 92 -0.96 8.43 -11.43
C ARG A 92 -1.34 9.78 -10.84
N THR A 93 -2.26 9.81 -9.87
CA THR A 93 -2.81 11.07 -9.35
C THR A 93 -2.23 11.53 -8.04
N ALA A 94 -1.85 10.61 -7.16
CA ALA A 94 -1.21 10.94 -5.90
C ALA A 94 0.26 11.29 -6.13
N SER A 95 0.73 12.35 -5.48
CA SER A 95 2.14 12.78 -5.50
C SER A 95 3.02 12.04 -4.48
N ILE A 96 2.43 11.10 -3.74
CA ILE A 96 3.08 10.24 -2.74
C ILE A 96 3.06 8.77 -3.21
N PRO A 97 3.97 7.91 -2.70
CA PRO A 97 4.00 6.49 -3.07
C PRO A 97 2.69 5.77 -2.81
N VAL A 98 2.26 4.96 -3.77
CA VAL A 98 1.10 4.06 -3.68
C VAL A 98 1.58 2.61 -3.75
N VAL A 99 1.31 1.84 -2.70
CA VAL A 99 1.70 0.43 -2.57
C VAL A 99 0.48 -0.46 -2.79
N ASN A 100 0.57 -1.38 -3.75
CA ASN A 100 -0.46 -2.39 -3.97
C ASN A 100 -0.34 -3.53 -2.96
N ALA A 101 -1.18 -3.52 -1.93
CA ALA A 101 -1.23 -4.60 -0.95
C ALA A 101 -1.87 -5.87 -1.53
N LEU A 102 -2.90 -5.74 -2.36
CA LEU A 102 -3.54 -6.82 -3.12
C LEU A 102 -4.54 -6.19 -4.11
N SER A 103 -4.51 -6.68 -5.35
CA SER A 103 -5.54 -6.51 -6.36
C SER A 103 -5.94 -7.88 -6.92
N ASP A 104 -7.08 -8.00 -7.61
CA ASP A 104 -7.48 -9.27 -8.24
C ASP A 104 -6.45 -9.78 -9.25
N LEU A 105 -5.68 -8.86 -9.83
CA LEU A 105 -4.65 -9.18 -10.82
C LEU A 105 -3.31 -9.56 -10.18
N LEU A 106 -2.89 -8.85 -9.12
CA LEU A 106 -1.53 -8.92 -8.59
C LEU A 106 -1.48 -8.82 -7.06
N HIS A 107 -0.55 -9.58 -6.46
CA HIS A 107 -0.18 -9.52 -5.05
C HIS A 107 1.35 -9.36 -4.87
N PRO A 108 1.92 -8.19 -5.19
CA PRO A 108 3.37 -8.02 -5.21
C PRO A 108 4.00 -8.14 -3.81
N CYS A 109 3.31 -7.72 -2.75
CA CYS A 109 3.81 -7.86 -1.38
C CYS A 109 4.00 -9.32 -0.96
N GLN A 110 3.09 -10.22 -1.35
CA GLN A 110 3.25 -11.66 -1.09
C GLN A 110 4.42 -12.22 -1.90
N ALA A 111 4.51 -11.88 -3.19
CA ALA A 111 5.62 -12.36 -4.03
C ALA A 111 6.99 -11.90 -3.50
N MET A 112 7.11 -10.68 -2.96
CA MET A 112 8.34 -10.21 -2.32
C MET A 112 8.66 -10.98 -1.03
N ALA A 113 7.65 -11.27 -0.20
CA ALA A 113 7.84 -12.08 1.00
C ALA A 113 8.28 -13.51 0.63
N ASP A 114 7.64 -14.13 -0.36
CA ASP A 114 8.01 -15.47 -0.85
C ASP A 114 9.45 -15.49 -1.39
N PHE A 115 9.83 -14.46 -2.15
CA PHE A 115 11.19 -14.31 -2.66
C PHE A 115 12.22 -14.19 -1.54
N LEU A 116 11.94 -13.37 -0.51
CA LEU A 116 12.79 -13.23 0.66
C LEU A 116 12.95 -14.58 1.39
N THR A 117 11.84 -15.29 1.63
CA THR A 117 11.87 -16.62 2.25
C THR A 117 12.69 -17.61 1.43
N LEU A 118 12.55 -17.61 0.10
CA LEU A 118 13.37 -18.46 -0.76
C LEU A 118 14.86 -18.13 -0.63
N GLN A 119 15.22 -16.83 -0.62
CA GLN A 119 16.60 -16.40 -0.46
C GLN A 119 17.18 -16.83 0.89
N GLU A 120 16.43 -16.69 1.99
CA GLU A 120 16.85 -17.12 3.33
C GLU A 120 17.11 -18.62 3.42
N HIS A 121 16.28 -19.43 2.75
CA HIS A 121 16.36 -20.89 2.84
C HIS A 121 17.20 -21.57 1.76
N LYS A 122 17.40 -20.93 0.60
CA LYS A 122 18.09 -21.51 -0.56
C LYS A 122 19.36 -20.75 -0.96
N GLY A 123 19.56 -19.53 -0.46
CA GLY A 123 20.71 -18.70 -0.80
C GLY A 123 20.58 -18.12 -2.20
N ASP A 124 21.49 -18.51 -3.10
CA ASP A 124 21.42 -18.11 -4.51
C ASP A 124 20.19 -18.75 -5.20
N LEU A 125 19.39 -17.90 -5.83
CA LEU A 125 18.16 -18.29 -6.52
C LEU A 125 18.38 -18.54 -8.02
N GLY A 126 19.60 -18.33 -8.52
CA GLY A 126 19.98 -18.62 -9.90
C GLY A 126 19.66 -20.07 -10.29
N GLY A 127 18.79 -20.24 -11.29
CA GLY A 127 18.41 -21.57 -11.79
C GLY A 127 17.44 -22.36 -10.90
N LEU A 128 16.92 -21.77 -9.82
CA LEU A 128 15.91 -22.40 -8.98
C LEU A 128 14.62 -22.63 -9.78
N LYS A 129 14.11 -23.86 -9.73
CA LYS A 129 12.85 -24.24 -10.39
C LYS A 129 11.69 -24.09 -9.41
N LEU A 130 10.73 -23.24 -9.76
CA LEU A 130 9.48 -23.06 -9.02
C LEU A 130 8.33 -23.72 -9.78
N ALA A 131 7.43 -24.37 -9.05
CA ALA A 131 6.19 -24.91 -9.57
C ALA A 131 5.04 -24.30 -8.76
N TRP A 132 4.12 -23.62 -9.44
CA TRP A 132 2.85 -23.18 -8.87
C TRP A 132 1.82 -24.28 -9.08
N VAL A 133 1.11 -24.67 -8.03
CA VAL A 133 0.10 -25.73 -8.08
C VAL A 133 -1.21 -25.18 -7.54
N GLY A 134 -2.13 -24.85 -8.45
CA GLY A 134 -3.46 -24.32 -8.12
C GLY A 134 -3.45 -22.82 -7.95
#